data_AF-A0A0P6XUT4-F1
#
_entry.id   AF-A0A0P6XUT4-F1
#
_cell.length_a   1.000
_cell.length_b   1.000
_cell.length_c   1.000
_cell.angle_alpha   90.00
_cell.angle_beta   90.00
_cell.angle_gamma   90.00
#
_symmetry.space_group_name_H-M   'P 1'
#
loop_
_entity.id
_entity.type
_entity.pdbx_description
1 polymer ?
#
loop_
_entity_poly.entity_id
_entity_poly.type
_entity_poly.pdbx_seq_one_letter_code
_entity_poly.pdbx_strand_id
1 'polypeptide(L)'
;MPKLFSTFLRLLLIGGLIYATLGIGFYAGWKIEATACREARLAQGEWVEPEVFSPAISLAFTMVYWPVYLIANLYHFDTPFSTPCSHAP
;
A
#
# COMPACT_ATOMS: atom_id res chain seq x y z
N MET A 1 -19.55 12.28 -32.26
CA MET A 1 -19.49 12.58 -30.81
C MET A 1 -19.65 11.36 -29.88
N PRO A 2 -20.61 10.41 -30.06
CA PRO A 2 -20.80 9.32 -29.08
C PRO A 2 -19.65 8.29 -29.04
N LYS A 3 -18.98 8.06 -30.17
CA LYS A 3 -17.82 7.15 -30.25
C LYS A 3 -16.62 7.67 -29.43
N LEU A 4 -16.35 8.98 -29.48
CA LEU A 4 -15.25 9.59 -28.73
C LEU A 4 -15.49 9.51 -27.22
N PHE A 5 -16.72 9.81 -26.79
CA PHE A 5 -17.14 9.71 -25.39
C PHE A 5 -17.06 8.27 -24.87
N SER A 6 -17.51 7.29 -25.66
CA SER A 6 -17.42 5.87 -25.28
C SER A 6 -15.97 5.38 -25.18
N THR A 7 -15.10 5.77 -26.10
CA THR A 7 -13.67 5.42 -26.03
C THR A 7 -13.00 6.03 -24.80
N PHE A 8 -13.27 7.31 -24.52
CA PHE A 8 -12.73 7.99 -23.34
C PHE A 8 -13.15 7.30 -22.03
N LEU A 9 -14.44 6.97 -21.89
CA LEU A 9 -14.94 6.26 -20.72
C LEU A 9 -14.29 4.88 -20.56
N ARG A 10 -14.09 4.13 -21.65
CA ARG A 10 -13.39 2.84 -21.62
C ARG A 10 -11.95 2.99 -21.11
N LEU A 11 -11.22 4.00 -21.58
CA LEU A 11 -9.85 4.26 -21.14
C LEU A 11 -9.80 4.61 -19.65
N LEU A 12 -10.73 5.44 -19.17
CA LEU A 12 -10.82 5.75 -17.74
C LEU A 12 -11.12 4.51 -16.89
N LEU A 13 -12.04 3.64 -17.34
CA LEU A 13 -12.35 2.40 -16.64
C LEU A 13 -11.15 1.46 -16.61
N ILE A 14 -10.46 1.27 -17.74
CA ILE A 14 -9.26 0.43 -17.80
C ILE A 14 -8.17 0.99 -16.87
N GLY A 15 -7.91 2.30 -16.93
CA GLY A 15 -6.95 2.96 -16.06
C GLY A 15 -7.31 2.83 -14.58
N GLY A 16 -8.58 3.02 -14.23
CA GLY A 16 -9.09 2.86 -12.87
C GLY A 16 -8.96 1.42 -12.35
N LEU A 17 -9.23 0.42 -13.19
CA LEU A 17 -9.05 -0.99 -12.84
C LEU A 17 -7.56 -1.31 -12.61
N ILE A 18 -6.68 -0.89 -13.51
CA ILE A 18 -5.23 -1.10 -13.35
C ILE A 18 -4.75 -0.44 -12.05
N TYR A 19 -5.14 0.81 -11.81
CA TYR A 19 -4.79 1.55 -10.60
C TYR A 19 -5.27 0.82 -9.33
N ALA A 20 -6.51 0.33 -9.35
CA ALA A 20 -7.07 -0.42 -8.24
C ALA A 20 -6.35 -1.75 -8.00
N THR A 21 -6.06 -2.52 -9.05
CA THR A 21 -5.33 -3.78 -8.93
C THR A 21 -3.93 -3.56 -8.36
N LEU A 22 -3.22 -2.51 -8.80
CA LEU A 22 -1.90 -2.16 -8.25
C LEU A 22 -2.00 -1.74 -6.78
N GLY A 23 -3.00 -0.93 -6.40
CA GLY A 23 -3.23 -0.53 -5.01
C GLY A 23 -3.51 -1.71 -4.08
N ILE A 24 -4.31 -2.69 -4.54
CA ILE A 24 -4.56 -3.94 -3.79
C ILE A 24 -3.26 -4.73 -3.62
N GLY A 25 -2.49 -4.88 -4.70
CA GLY A 25 -1.20 -5.58 -4.66
C GLY A 25 -0.22 -4.92 -3.69
N PHE A 26 -0.14 -3.58 -3.73
CA PHE A 26 0.69 -2.80 -2.80
C PHE A 26 0.26 -3.00 -1.35
N TYR A 27 -1.05 -2.91 -1.06
CA TYR A 27 -1.58 -3.14 0.29
C TYR A 27 -1.24 -4.54 0.82
N ALA A 28 -1.41 -5.57 -0.01
CA ALA A 28 -1.07 -6.94 0.36
C ALA A 28 0.42 -7.10 0.66
N GLY A 29 1.30 -6.57 -0.22
CA GLY A 29 2.75 -6.59 -0.03
C GLY A 29 3.17 -5.90 1.27
N TRP A 30 2.69 -4.67 1.49
CA TRP A 30 2.95 -3.94 2.72
C TRP A 30 2.45 -4.69 3.96
N LYS A 31 1.28 -5.33 3.90
CA LYS A 31 0.71 -6.06 5.04
C LYS A 31 1.53 -7.29 5.43
N ILE A 32 2.11 -7.99 4.44
CA ILE A 32 3.01 -9.13 4.68
C ILE A 32 4.24 -8.66 5.45
N GLU A 33 4.93 -7.63 4.95
CA GLU A 33 6.13 -7.09 5.60
C GLU A 33 5.83 -6.52 6.99
N ALA A 34 4.71 -5.79 7.14
CA ALA A 34 4.29 -5.24 8.44
C ALA A 34 4.02 -6.34 9.46
N THR A 35 3.42 -7.46 9.04
CA THR A 35 3.16 -8.62 9.92
C THR A 35 4.47 -9.28 10.32
N ALA A 36 5.37 -9.53 9.37
CA ALA A 36 6.68 -10.13 9.64
C ALA A 36 7.52 -9.27 10.61
N CYS A 37 7.55 -7.95 10.38
CA CYS A 37 8.22 -7.01 11.28
C CYS A 37 7.61 -7.04 12.69
N ARG A 38 6.28 -7.05 12.80
CA ARG A 38 5.59 -7.14 14.08
C ARG A 38 5.93 -8.43 14.83
N GLU A 39 5.93 -9.57 14.16
CA GLU A 39 6.31 -10.85 14.77
C GLU A 39 7.77 -10.84 15.25
N ALA A 40 8.69 -10.31 14.45
CA ALA A 40 10.09 -10.17 14.84
C ALA A 40 10.27 -9.29 16.09
N ARG A 41 9.59 -8.14 16.15
CA ARG A 41 9.65 -7.23 17.30
C ARG A 41 9.01 -7.83 18.56
N LEU A 42 7.89 -8.55 18.41
CA LEU A 42 7.29 -9.32 19.51
C LEU A 42 8.24 -10.39 20.05
N ALA A 43 8.97 -11.10 19.18
CA ALA A 43 9.95 -12.11 19.58
C ALA A 43 11.15 -11.51 20.33
N GLN A 44 11.48 -10.24 20.06
CA GLN A 44 12.50 -9.47 20.79
C GLN A 44 11.99 -8.89 22.11
N GLY A 45 10.72 -9.10 22.47
CA GLY A 45 10.10 -8.55 23.67
C GLY A 45 9.80 -7.06 23.58
N GLU A 46 9.86 -6.47 22.39
CA GLU A 46 9.50 -5.07 22.19
C GLU A 46 7.99 -4.86 22.25
N TRP A 47 7.59 -3.66 22.72
CA TRP A 47 6.20 -3.24 22.59
C TRP A 47 5.86 -3.03 21.11
N VAL A 48 4.79 -3.69 20.67
CA VAL A 48 4.24 -3.51 19.32
C VAL A 48 2.84 -2.92 19.43
N GLU A 49 2.65 -1.79 18.76
CA GLU A 49 1.38 -1.08 18.73
C GLU A 49 0.26 -1.98 18.19
N PRO A 50 -0.91 -2.04 18.86
CA PRO A 50 -2.07 -2.72 18.31
C PRO A 50 -2.54 -2.01 17.03
N GLU A 51 -3.19 -2.75 16.13
CA GLU A 51 -3.78 -2.16 14.93
C GLU A 51 -4.89 -1.18 15.32
N VAL A 52 -4.57 0.12 15.31
CA VAL A 52 -5.50 1.20 15.68
C VAL A 52 -6.48 1.55 14.58
N PHE A 53 -6.12 1.33 13.31
CA PHE A 53 -7.01 1.51 12.17
C PHE A 53 -7.57 0.18 11.70
N SER A 54 -8.87 0.16 11.41
CA SER A 54 -9.49 -1.04 10.86
C SER A 54 -8.86 -1.38 9.51
N PRO A 55 -8.75 -2.69 9.15
CA PRO A 55 -8.22 -3.10 7.86
C PRO A 55 -8.93 -2.44 6.66
N ALA A 56 -10.23 -2.15 6.80
CA ALA A 56 -11.00 -1.47 5.76
C ALA A 56 -10.56 -0.02 5.55
N ILE A 57 -10.28 0.73 6.63
CA ILE A 57 -9.78 2.11 6.55
C ILE A 57 -8.38 2.10 5.94
N SER A 58 -7.49 1.23 6.44
CA SER A 58 -6.13 1.10 5.92
C SER A 58 -6.10 0.76 4.42
N LEU A 59 -6.96 -0.16 3.99
CA LEU A 59 -7.13 -0.48 2.58
C LEU A 59 -7.64 0.73 1.79
N ALA A 60 -8.69 1.41 2.24
CA ALA A 60 -9.24 2.57 1.53
C ALA A 60 -8.19 3.68 1.32
N PHE A 61 -7.41 4.00 2.35
CA PHE A 61 -6.31 4.96 2.23
C PHE A 61 -5.22 4.47 1.27
N THR A 62 -4.85 3.20 1.35
CA THR A 62 -3.84 2.64 0.46
C THR A 62 -4.29 2.67 -1.00
N MET A 63 -5.56 2.34 -1.27
CA MET A 63 -6.12 2.39 -2.62
C MET A 63 -6.01 3.77 -3.24
N VAL A 64 -6.15 4.84 -2.46
CA VAL A 64 -6.05 6.22 -2.95
C VAL A 64 -4.60 6.67 -3.07
N TYR A 65 -3.75 6.34 -2.10
CA TYR A 65 -2.43 6.96 -1.93
C TYR A 65 -1.23 6.04 -2.17
N TRP A 66 -1.42 4.80 -2.64
CA TRP A 66 -0.31 3.85 -2.87
C TRP A 66 0.86 4.42 -3.71
N PRO A 67 0.68 5.27 -4.75
CA PRO A 67 1.82 5.78 -5.50
C PRO A 67 2.68 6.74 -4.67
N VAL A 68 2.03 7.54 -3.81
CA VAL A 68 2.71 8.47 -2.90
C VAL A 68 3.52 7.68 -1.87
N TYR A 69 2.91 6.65 -1.28
CA TYR A 69 3.59 5.76 -0.34
C TYR A 69 4.76 5.02 -0.99
N LEU A 70 4.56 4.48 -2.20
CA LEU A 70 5.62 3.80 -2.95
C LEU A 70 6.81 4.72 -3.21
N ILE A 71 6.56 5.92 -3.73
CA ILE A 71 7.62 6.89 -4.05
C ILE A 71 8.34 7.35 -2.77
N ALA A 72 7.59 7.69 -1.72
CA ALA A 72 8.17 8.10 -0.44
C ALA A 72 9.03 6.98 0.16
N ASN A 73 8.53 5.73 0.13
CA ASN A 73 9.25 4.60 0.68
C ASN A 73 10.54 4.30 -0.10
N LEU A 74 10.47 4.31 -1.43
CA LEU A 74 11.66 4.12 -2.27
C LEU A 74 12.67 5.25 -2.06
N TYR A 75 12.21 6.50 -1.94
CA TYR A 75 13.09 7.64 -1.76
C TYR A 75 13.79 7.66 -0.40
N HIS A 76 13.11 7.24 0.66
CA HIS A 76 13.65 7.31 2.02
C HIS A 76 14.28 6.01 2.52
N PHE A 77 13.88 4.85 2.00
CA PHE A 77 14.21 3.54 2.57
C PHE A 77 14.67 2.50 1.55
N ASP A 78 14.77 2.86 0.26
CA ASP A 78 15.15 1.95 -0.84
C ASP A 78 14.30 0.66 -0.94
N THR A 79 13.09 0.69 -0.36
CA THR A 79 12.13 -0.42 -0.39
C THR A 79 10.73 0.11 -0.67
N PRO A 80 9.90 -0.61 -1.46
CA PRO A 80 8.50 -0.22 -1.66
C PRO A 80 7.65 -0.40 -0.39
N PHE A 81 8.07 -1.30 0.52
CA PHE A 81 7.27 -1.74 1.67
C PHE A 81 7.99 -1.43 2.98
N SER A 82 8.20 -0.15 3.25
CA SER A 82 8.86 0.27 4.49
C SER A 82 8.02 -0.07 5.73
N THR A 83 8.70 -0.59 6.75
CA THR A 83 8.17 -0.90 8.07
C THR A 83 9.11 -0.33 9.14
N PRO A 84 8.72 -0.31 10.43
CA PRO A 84 9.65 0.08 11.50
C PRO A 84 10.95 -0.74 11.51
N CYS A 85 10.94 -1.96 10.99
CA CYS A 85 12.12 -2.81 10.88
C CYS A 85 13.04 -2.41 9.71
N SER A 86 12.56 -1.63 8.75
CA SER A 86 13.37 -1.08 7.65
C SER A 86 14.39 -0.03 8.13
N HIS A 87 14.30 0.38 9.39
CA HIS A 87 15.19 1.31 10.08
C HIS A 87 16.03 0.67 11.19
N ALA A 88 16.10 -0.66 11.25
CA ALA A 88 16.92 -1.31 12.28
C ALA A 88 18.36 -0.75 12.21
N PRO A 89 18.92 -0.26 13.34
CA PRO A 89 20.27 0.28 13.38
C PRO A 89 21.34 -0.77 13.00
#